data_AF-A0A9E3BRM6-F1
#
_entry.id   AF-A0A9E3BRM6-F1
#
_cell.length_a   1.000
_cell.length_b   1.000
_cell.length_c   1.000
_cell.angle_alpha   90.00
_cell.angle_beta   90.00
_cell.angle_gamma   90.00
#
_symmetry.space_group_name_H-M   'P 1'
#
loop_
_entity.id
_entity.type
_entity.pdbx_description
1 polymer ?
#
loop_
_entity_poly.entity_id
_entity_poly.type
_entity_poly.pdbx_seq_one_letter_code
_entity_poly.pdbx_strand_id
1 'polypeptide(L)'
;MFQTEFPFTLPRGYVDREGTVHREGVMRLATAADEIAPLKDPRVQANPGYLVVILLARVVTRLGEIRQLNPAIVEGLYSADLAFLQD
;
A
#
# COMPACT_ATOMS: atom_id res chain seq x y z
N MET A 1 -21.09 8.95 -11.92
CA MET A 1 -20.70 7.86 -10.99
C MET A 1 -19.57 8.41 -10.14
N PHE A 2 -19.56 8.19 -8.82
CA PHE A 2 -18.51 8.70 -7.93
C PHE A 2 -17.24 7.85 -8.10
N GLN A 3 -16.13 8.44 -8.52
CA GLN A 3 -14.87 7.73 -8.74
C GLN A 3 -14.14 7.57 -7.41
N THR A 4 -13.88 6.32 -7.02
CA THR A 4 -13.17 5.99 -5.77
C THR A 4 -11.80 5.38 -6.01
N GLU A 5 -11.45 5.04 -7.25
CA GLU A 5 -10.18 4.40 -7.61
C GLU A 5 -9.33 5.30 -8.51
N PHE A 6 -8.02 5.29 -8.26
CA PHE A 6 -7.04 6.15 -8.89
C PHE A 6 -5.84 5.31 -9.32
N PRO A 7 -5.47 5.34 -10.61
CA PRO A 7 -4.25 4.70 -11.06
C PRO A 7 -3.03 5.50 -10.59
N PHE A 8 -1.93 4.80 -10.33
CA PHE A 8 -0.64 5.41 -10.03
C PHE A 8 0.49 4.63 -10.71
N THR A 9 1.68 5.23 -10.73
CA THR A 9 2.90 4.57 -11.19
C THR A 9 4.02 4.85 -10.22
N LEU A 10 4.56 3.80 -9.59
CA LEU A 10 5.66 3.91 -8.65
C LEU A 10 6.92 4.47 -9.35
N PRO A 11 7.66 5.40 -8.72
CA PRO A 11 8.94 5.90 -9.21
C PRO A 11 9.96 4.80 -9.54
N ARG A 12 10.11 3.78 -8.69
CA ARG A 12 11.03 2.65 -8.89
C ARG A 12 10.28 1.34 -9.14
N GLY A 13 9.34 1.01 -8.28
CA GLY A 13 8.54 -0.22 -8.38
C GLY A 13 8.88 -1.24 -7.31
N TYR A 14 7.91 -2.12 -7.05
CA TYR A 14 8.09 -3.30 -6.22
C TYR A 14 8.73 -4.42 -7.03
N VAL A 15 9.82 -5.01 -6.53
CA VAL A 15 10.43 -6.20 -7.12
C VAL A 15 9.95 -7.42 -6.36
N ASP A 16 9.26 -8.33 -7.04
CA ASP A 16 8.81 -9.57 -6.42
C ASP A 16 9.93 -10.62 -6.34
N ARG A 17 9.59 -11.78 -5.78
CA ARG A 17 10.55 -12.88 -5.58
C ARG A 17 11.11 -13.46 -6.88
N GLU A 18 10.39 -13.31 -7.98
CA GLU A 18 10.79 -13.79 -9.30
C GLU A 18 11.61 -12.72 -10.07
N GLY A 19 11.85 -11.56 -9.44
CA GLY A 19 12.54 -10.44 -10.07
C GLY A 19 11.66 -9.59 -10.99
N THR A 20 10.35 -9.81 -10.98
CA THR A 20 9.42 -9.01 -11.77
C THR A 20 9.22 -7.65 -11.11
N VAL A 21 9.30 -6.58 -11.90
CA VAL A 21 9.11 -5.21 -11.43
C VAL A 21 7.67 -4.76 -11.65
N HIS A 22 6.95 -4.48 -10.57
CA HIS A 22 5.58 -4.00 -10.58
C HIS A 22 5.57 -2.49 -10.27
N ARG A 23 5.12 -1.68 -11.23
CA ARG A 23 5.10 -0.20 -11.09
C ARG A 23 3.71 0.39 -11.17
N GLU A 24 2.89 -0.12 -12.08
CA GLU A 24 1.54 0.39 -12.29
C GLU A 24 0.61 -0.16 -11.22
N GLY A 25 -0.14 0.70 -10.56
CA GLY A 25 -1.05 0.28 -9.50
C GLY A 25 -2.36 1.04 -9.53
N VAL A 26 -3.27 0.59 -8.68
CA VAL A 26 -4.55 1.25 -8.42
C VAL A 26 -4.72 1.35 -6.93
N MET A 27 -5.06 2.53 -6.43
CA MET A 27 -5.50 2.73 -5.06
C MET A 27 -6.93 3.20 -5.04
N ARG A 28 -7.64 2.90 -3.95
CA ARG A 28 -8.94 3.49 -3.66
C ARG A 28 -8.82 4.56 -2.58
N LEU A 29 -9.80 5.44 -2.51
CA LEU A 29 -9.96 6.35 -1.37
C LEU A 29 -9.99 5.54 -0.06
N ALA A 30 -9.20 5.99 0.91
CA ALA A 30 -9.25 5.48 2.27
C ALA A 30 -10.58 5.87 2.92
N THR A 31 -11.16 4.94 3.67
CA THR A 31 -12.31 5.22 4.53
C THR A 31 -11.85 5.43 5.96
N ALA A 32 -12.67 6.08 6.80
CA ALA A 32 -12.37 6.17 8.24
C ALA A 32 -12.19 4.77 8.89
N ALA A 33 -12.86 3.74 8.35
CA ALA A 33 -12.66 2.37 8.83
C ALA A 33 -11.25 1.83 8.50
N ASP A 34 -10.66 2.23 7.38
CA ASP A 34 -9.28 1.86 7.02
C ASP A 34 -8.25 2.56 7.91
N GLU A 35 -8.54 3.76 8.39
CA GLU A 35 -7.69 4.50 9.34
C GLU A 35 -7.76 3.93 10.77
N ILE A 36 -8.95 3.52 11.20
CA ILE A 36 -9.20 3.13 12.60
C ILE A 36 -8.93 1.65 12.85
N ALA A 37 -9.32 0.76 11.92
CA ALA A 37 -9.20 -0.67 12.12
C ALA A 37 -7.75 -1.14 12.43
N PRO A 38 -6.70 -0.60 11.78
CA PRO A 38 -5.32 -0.99 12.05
C PRO A 38 -4.80 -0.62 13.44
N LEU A 39 -5.42 0.32 14.15
CA LEU A 39 -4.96 0.77 15.48
C LEU A 39 -5.03 -0.35 16.54
N LYS A 40 -5.79 -1.41 16.27
CA LYS A 40 -5.87 -2.61 17.11
C LYS A 40 -4.81 -3.66 16.77
N ASP A 41 -4.07 -3.51 15.68
CA ASP A 41 -3.01 -4.45 15.30
C ASP A 41 -1.84 -4.34 16.28
N PRO A 42 -1.37 -5.45 16.90
CA PRO A 42 -0.27 -5.42 17.86
C PRO A 42 1.02 -4.79 17.31
N ARG A 43 1.26 -4.89 15.99
CA ARG A 43 2.43 -4.27 15.34
C ARG A 43 2.32 -2.75 15.34
N VAL A 44 1.12 -2.20 15.16
CA VAL A 44 0.87 -0.75 15.22
C VAL A 44 0.96 -0.26 16.68
N GLN A 45 0.47 -1.03 17.64
CA GLN A 45 0.61 -0.68 19.06
C GLN A 45 2.07 -0.67 19.52
N ALA A 46 2.88 -1.63 19.04
CA ALA A 46 4.31 -1.67 19.33
C ALA A 46 5.11 -0.61 18.55
N ASN A 47 4.71 -0.30 17.33
CA ASN A 47 5.33 0.70 16.47
C ASN A 47 4.26 1.49 15.70
N PRO A 48 3.90 2.70 16.15
CA PRO A 48 2.90 3.54 15.48
C PRO A 48 3.21 3.83 14.01
N GLY A 49 4.49 3.83 13.62
CA GLY A 49 4.90 3.99 12.22
C GLY A 49 4.44 2.85 11.30
N TYR A 50 4.07 1.70 11.86
CA TYR A 50 3.56 0.56 11.09
C TYR A 50 2.11 0.77 10.59
N LEU A 51 1.41 1.81 11.08
CA LEU A 51 0.07 2.16 10.65
C LEU A 51 0.01 2.37 9.13
N VAL A 52 0.97 3.13 8.58
CA VAL A 52 1.00 3.45 7.15
C VAL A 52 1.15 2.20 6.28
N VAL A 53 1.90 1.22 6.75
CA VAL A 53 2.10 -0.05 6.05
C VAL A 53 0.79 -0.81 5.93
N ILE A 54 0.04 -0.92 7.04
CA ILE A 54 -1.25 -1.60 7.04
C ILE A 54 -2.29 -0.80 6.23
N LEU A 55 -2.33 0.51 6.37
CA LEU A 55 -3.25 1.37 5.63
C LEU A 55 -3.04 1.20 4.11
N LEU A 56 -1.81 1.35 3.63
CA LEU A 56 -1.48 1.20 2.21
C LEU A 56 -1.81 -0.20 1.68
N ALA A 57 -1.54 -1.25 2.46
CA ALA A 57 -1.91 -2.61 2.08
C ALA A 57 -3.44 -2.80 1.91
N ARG A 58 -4.27 -1.98 2.58
CA ARG A 58 -5.74 -2.05 2.49
C ARG A 58 -6.33 -1.21 1.37
N VAL A 59 -5.66 -0.13 0.97
CA VAL A 59 -6.19 0.84 -0.01
C VAL A 59 -5.59 0.66 -1.39
N VAL A 60 -4.39 0.09 -1.52
CA VAL A 60 -3.86 -0.32 -2.82
C VAL A 60 -4.54 -1.62 -3.24
N THR A 61 -5.37 -1.54 -4.28
CA THR A 61 -6.18 -2.67 -4.77
C THR A 61 -5.46 -3.49 -5.83
N ARG A 62 -4.45 -2.92 -6.49
CA ARG A 62 -3.61 -3.62 -7.45
C ARG A 62 -2.21 -3.00 -7.55
N LEU A 63 -1.20 -3.84 -7.76
CA LEU A 63 0.16 -3.43 -8.15
C LEU A 63 0.71 -4.43 -9.16
N GLY A 64 0.74 -4.05 -10.44
CA GLY A 64 1.00 -4.95 -11.56
C GLY A 64 -0.01 -6.09 -11.59
N GLU A 65 0.50 -7.32 -11.57
CA GLU A 65 -0.31 -8.55 -11.53
C GLU A 65 -0.81 -8.90 -10.12
N ILE A 66 -0.33 -8.20 -9.08
CA ILE A 66 -0.70 -8.43 -7.69
C ILE A 66 -2.06 -7.79 -7.42
N ARG A 67 -3.07 -8.61 -7.14
CA ARG A 67 -4.47 -8.17 -6.86
C ARG A 67 -4.83 -8.09 -5.38
N GLN A 68 -3.97 -8.58 -4.51
CA GLN A 68 -4.14 -8.51 -3.06
C GLN A 68 -2.81 -8.13 -2.45
N LEU A 69 -2.72 -6.90 -1.94
CA LEU A 69 -1.54 -6.46 -1.24
C LEU A 69 -1.66 -6.83 0.23
N ASN A 70 -0.59 -7.38 0.77
CA ASN A 70 -0.42 -7.60 2.19
C ASN A 70 0.66 -6.65 2.72
N PRO A 71 0.77 -6.47 4.04
CA PRO A 71 1.78 -5.60 4.63
C PRO A 71 3.22 -5.89 4.16
N ALA A 72 3.57 -7.16 3.92
CA ALA A 72 4.92 -7.55 3.49
C ALA A 72 5.31 -7.01 2.10
N ILE A 73 4.32 -6.81 1.21
CA ILE A 73 4.57 -6.18 -0.10
C ILE A 73 4.90 -4.70 0.10
N VAL A 74 4.15 -4.01 0.96
CA VAL A 74 4.38 -2.59 1.27
C VAL A 74 5.72 -2.39 1.99
N GLU A 75 6.10 -3.29 2.89
CA GLU A 75 7.43 -3.32 3.51
C GLU A 75 8.57 -3.51 2.51
N GLY A 76 8.31 -4.20 1.40
CA GLY A 76 9.28 -4.43 0.34
C GLY A 76 9.44 -3.25 -0.63
N LEU A 77 8.66 -2.18 -0.48
CA LEU A 77 8.81 -0.99 -1.31
C LEU A 77 10.10 -0.23 -0.96
N TYR A 78 10.72 0.37 -1.97
CA TYR A 78 11.77 1.36 -1.72
C TYR A 78 11.17 2.57 -0.97
N SER A 79 11.99 3.23 -0.14
CA SER A 79 11.53 4.40 0.64
C SER A 79 10.95 5.52 -0.24
N ALA A 80 11.46 5.68 -1.47
CA ALA A 80 10.92 6.64 -2.43
C ALA A 80 9.51 6.28 -2.92
N ASP A 81 9.22 4.99 -3.13
CA ASP A 81 7.91 4.51 -3.54
C ASP A 81 6.91 4.59 -2.38
N LEU A 82 7.35 4.26 -1.17
CA LEU A 82 6.54 4.39 0.04
C LEU A 82 6.17 5.87 0.31
N ALA A 83 7.11 6.79 0.11
CA ALA A 83 6.86 8.22 0.23
C ALA A 83 5.92 8.73 -0.86
N PHE A 84 6.10 8.29 -2.11
CA PHE A 84 5.21 8.65 -3.22
C PHE A 84 3.75 8.24 -2.98
N LEU A 85 3.50 7.11 -2.32
CA LEU A 85 2.13 6.67 -2.00
C LEU A 85 1.48 7.42 -0.82
N GLN A 86 2.25 8.24 -0.08
CA GLN A 86 1.76 9.03 1.05
C GLN A 86 1.47 10.49 0.71
N ASP A 87 1.94 10.96 -0.45
CA ASP A 87 1.76 12.32 -0.97
C ASP A 87 0.49 12.42 -1.83
#